data_AF-A0AAV6UGU6-F1
#
_entry.id   AF-A0AAV6UGU6-F1
#
_cell.length_a   1.000
_cell.length_b   1.000
_cell.length_c   1.000
_cell.angle_alpha   90.00
_cell.angle_beta   90.00
_cell.angle_gamma   90.00
#
_symmetry.space_group_name_H-M   'P 1'
#
loop_
_entity.id
_entity.type
_entity.pdbx_description
1 polymer ?
#
loop_
_entity_poly.entity_id
_entity_poly.type
_entity_poly.pdbx_seq_one_letter_code
_entity_poly.pdbx_strand_id
1 'polypeptide(L)'
;MTTVVEESFGKNPIINDSLEGNASSEISIEADSKQEIPGDDKKAIQKRSFWNLFVFSISYLLLFTGFWTLSTLQSTMNALEGIGDYSQAVIYVCSTVSCILLPTFMIGKFGCKNILLFGAVTCVLCMASNMFLRWDTLMVGAVLYGVANGPFIASQAFYIDEMATRFLTTVEGQSEFIMALFFGLFMFFGQSTQIWGNLISYYVLRSDRPAPSPLNSTDCGINFRPSVNDTNRNLDPPTENQRFLLVGIYVGMGCVAIFVLGIFLEPLRNDLQETKGCRTILDRLLSSFKFLRDPVRILLIPLSVYIGMEGPFYTNEVTQVS
;
A
#
# COMPACT_ATOMS: atom_id res chain seq x y z
N MET A 1 8.26 30.61 -22.27
CA MET A 1 8.60 32.03 -22.04
C MET A 1 9.97 32.04 -21.41
N THR A 2 10.98 32.22 -22.25
CA THR A 2 12.39 32.57 -21.99
C THR A 2 12.47 33.76 -21.00
N THR A 3 13.43 33.88 -20.09
CA THR A 3 14.85 34.26 -20.30
C THR A 3 15.62 34.21 -18.94
N VAL A 4 16.81 33.60 -18.89
CA VAL A 4 18.16 34.23 -18.78
C VAL A 4 18.44 35.04 -17.50
N VAL A 5 19.40 34.55 -16.70
CA VAL A 5 20.37 35.39 -15.96
C VAL A 5 21.74 34.72 -16.08
N GLU A 6 22.64 35.36 -16.81
CA GLU A 6 24.07 35.07 -16.89
C GLU A 6 24.81 36.40 -16.78
N GLU A 7 25.87 36.44 -15.97
CA GLU A 7 27.02 37.36 -15.90
C GLU A 7 27.49 37.43 -14.43
N SER A 8 28.77 37.51 -14.05
CA SER A 8 30.09 37.43 -14.67
C SER A 8 31.06 37.76 -13.52
N PHE A 9 32.19 37.05 -13.33
CA PHE A 9 33.38 37.65 -12.71
C PHE A 9 34.67 36.88 -13.07
N GLY A 10 35.46 37.47 -13.97
CA GLY A 10 36.88 37.78 -13.76
C GLY A 10 37.95 36.66 -13.83
N LYS A 11 38.72 36.64 -14.92
CA LYS A 11 40.04 35.98 -15.10
C LYS A 11 41.17 36.65 -14.31
N ASN A 12 42.17 35.89 -13.82
CA ASN A 12 43.60 35.93 -14.23
C ASN A 12 44.52 34.95 -13.45
N PRO A 13 45.76 34.65 -13.94
CA PRO A 13 46.32 33.29 -14.03
C PRO A 13 47.64 33.07 -13.22
N ILE A 14 48.46 32.09 -13.65
CA ILE A 14 49.83 31.67 -13.23
C ILE A 14 49.77 30.49 -12.21
N ILE A 15 50.28 29.26 -12.41
CA ILE A 15 51.60 28.77 -12.85
C ILE A 15 51.50 27.37 -13.51
N ASN A 16 52.40 27.17 -14.46
CA ASN A 16 52.74 26.03 -15.31
C ASN A 16 53.20 24.71 -14.62
N ASP A 17 53.07 23.66 -15.44
CA ASP A 17 54.00 22.54 -15.68
C ASP A 17 54.00 21.27 -14.83
N SER A 18 54.02 20.17 -15.59
CA SER A 18 54.41 18.79 -15.27
C SER A 18 53.25 17.86 -14.91
N LEU A 19 52.65 17.25 -15.94
CA LEU A 19 52.66 15.78 -16.15
C LEU A 19 51.77 15.45 -17.37
N GLU A 20 52.31 15.72 -18.57
CA GLU A 20 51.95 14.97 -19.77
C GLU A 20 52.34 13.50 -19.55
N GLY A 21 51.36 12.63 -19.37
CA GLY A 21 51.60 11.19 -19.26
C GLY A 21 50.54 10.45 -18.46
N ASN A 22 49.28 10.45 -18.95
CA ASN A 22 48.31 9.37 -18.70
C ASN A 22 46.93 9.55 -19.37
N ALA A 23 46.71 10.60 -20.17
CA ALA A 23 45.42 10.85 -20.83
C ALA A 23 45.04 9.85 -21.95
N SER A 24 45.84 8.80 -22.19
CA SER A 24 45.60 7.80 -23.24
C SER A 24 45.02 6.47 -22.71
N SER A 25 44.83 6.31 -21.39
CA SER A 25 44.28 5.08 -20.79
C SER A 25 42.91 5.23 -20.12
N GLU A 26 42.35 6.44 -20.08
CA GLU A 26 41.02 6.70 -19.47
C GLU A 26 39.89 6.87 -20.50
N ILE A 27 40.19 6.86 -21.80
CA ILE A 27 39.20 6.97 -22.89
C ILE A 27 38.67 5.58 -23.32
N SER A 28 39.11 4.50 -22.67
CA SER A 28 38.74 3.11 -23.02
C SER A 28 37.54 2.54 -22.26
N ILE A 29 36.91 3.29 -21.35
CA ILE A 29 35.77 2.79 -20.55
C ILE A 29 34.42 3.35 -21.02
N GLU A 30 34.42 4.33 -21.94
CA GLU A 30 33.21 4.86 -22.55
C GLU A 30 32.92 4.17 -23.89
N ALA A 31 32.72 2.86 -23.86
CA ALA A 31 32.18 2.09 -24.99
C ALA A 31 31.65 0.70 -24.60
N ASP A 32 31.21 0.47 -23.35
CA ASP A 32 30.38 -0.71 -23.09
C ASP A 32 28.94 -0.40 -23.52
N SER A 33 28.73 -0.63 -24.81
CA SER A 33 27.46 -0.97 -25.45
C SER A 33 26.18 -0.40 -24.79
N LYS A 34 25.70 0.75 -25.29
CA LYS A 34 24.24 0.89 -25.48
C LYS A 34 23.84 -0.14 -26.53
N GLN A 35 23.71 -1.40 -26.10
CA GLN A 35 23.21 -2.47 -26.92
C GLN A 35 21.76 -2.09 -27.22
N GLU A 36 21.51 -1.62 -28.44
CA GLU A 36 20.19 -1.22 -28.88
C GLU A 36 19.30 -2.46 -28.82
N ILE A 37 18.42 -2.51 -27.81
CA ILE A 37 17.56 -3.67 -27.56
C ILE A 37 16.74 -3.90 -28.85
N PRO A 38 16.78 -5.11 -29.46
CA PRO A 38 16.00 -5.42 -30.64
C PRO A 38 14.53 -5.05 -30.46
N GLY A 39 13.87 -4.57 -31.51
CA GLY A 39 12.48 -4.08 -31.43
C GLY A 39 11.47 -5.13 -30.92
N ASP A 40 11.75 -6.42 -31.13
CA ASP A 40 10.92 -7.53 -30.63
C ASP A 40 11.09 -7.73 -29.11
N ASP A 41 12.34 -7.63 -28.62
CA ASP A 41 12.67 -7.70 -27.19
C ASP A 41 12.06 -6.52 -26.42
N LYS A 42 12.04 -5.32 -27.01
CA LYS A 42 11.36 -4.15 -26.43
C LYS A 42 9.87 -4.41 -26.20
N LYS A 43 9.16 -4.95 -27.19
CA LYS A 43 7.72 -5.28 -27.08
C LYS A 43 7.46 -6.38 -26.04
N ALA A 44 8.34 -7.38 -25.97
CA ALA A 44 8.23 -8.44 -24.97
C ALA A 44 8.37 -7.89 -23.53
N ILE A 45 9.34 -7.01 -23.28
CA ILE A 45 9.56 -6.36 -21.97
C ILE A 45 8.35 -5.48 -21.59
N GLN A 46 7.84 -4.70 -22.53
CA GLN A 46 6.65 -3.86 -22.31
C GLN A 46 5.43 -4.70 -21.93
N LYS A 47 5.13 -5.72 -22.74
CA LYS A 47 4.01 -6.64 -22.50
C LYS A 47 4.13 -7.32 -21.15
N ARG A 48 5.34 -7.78 -20.80
CA ARG A 48 5.63 -8.45 -19.53
C ARG A 48 5.44 -7.51 -18.34
N SER A 49 5.93 -6.28 -18.43
CA SER A 49 5.80 -5.28 -17.35
C SER A 49 4.33 -4.91 -17.11
N PHE A 50 3.57 -4.68 -18.18
CA PHE A 50 2.13 -4.43 -18.07
C PHE A 50 1.36 -5.64 -17.57
N TRP A 51 1.70 -6.85 -18.04
CA TRP A 51 1.06 -8.08 -17.59
C TRP A 51 1.29 -8.31 -16.09
N ASN A 52 2.53 -8.15 -15.63
CA ASN A 52 2.87 -8.27 -14.22
C ASN A 52 2.17 -7.23 -13.36
N LEU A 53 2.11 -5.96 -13.80
CA LEU A 53 1.33 -4.92 -13.13
C LEU A 53 -0.16 -5.26 -13.06
N PHE A 54 -0.73 -5.77 -14.15
CA PHE A 54 -2.15 -6.14 -14.22
C PHE A 54 -2.46 -7.31 -13.27
N VAL A 55 -1.66 -8.38 -13.30
CA VAL A 55 -1.78 -9.53 -12.39
C VAL A 55 -1.69 -9.09 -10.93
N PHE A 56 -0.71 -8.23 -10.61
CA PHE A 56 -0.55 -7.67 -9.27
C PHE A 56 -1.78 -6.85 -8.86
N SER A 57 -2.27 -5.98 -9.75
CA SER A 57 -3.43 -5.10 -9.49
C SER A 57 -4.72 -5.88 -9.27
N ILE A 58 -4.97 -6.94 -10.05
CA ILE A 58 -6.13 -7.82 -9.87
C ILE A 58 -6.01 -8.63 -8.57
N SER A 59 -4.82 -9.12 -8.24
CA SER A 59 -4.60 -9.84 -6.98
C SER A 59 -4.83 -8.91 -5.78
N TYR A 60 -4.32 -7.67 -5.85
CA TYR A 60 -4.54 -6.65 -4.85
C TYR A 60 -6.04 -6.32 -4.72
N LEU A 61 -6.74 -6.13 -5.85
CA LEU A 61 -8.19 -5.90 -5.87
C LEU A 61 -8.92 -7.02 -5.11
N LEU A 62 -8.68 -8.28 -5.45
CA LEU A 62 -9.35 -9.43 -4.82
C LEU A 62 -9.09 -9.51 -3.31
N LEU A 63 -7.84 -9.31 -2.89
CA LEU A 63 -7.45 -9.38 -1.48
C LEU A 63 -8.03 -8.22 -0.67
N PHE A 64 -7.84 -6.99 -1.14
CA PHE A 64 -8.16 -5.78 -0.39
C PHE A 64 -9.63 -5.37 -0.49
N THR A 65 -10.40 -5.91 -1.45
CA THR A 65 -11.87 -5.83 -1.43
C THR A 65 -12.43 -6.35 -0.11
N GLY A 66 -11.95 -7.52 0.33
CA GLY A 66 -12.37 -8.08 1.61
C GLY A 66 -11.85 -7.29 2.80
N PHE A 67 -10.55 -6.98 2.80
CA PHE A 67 -9.92 -6.29 3.93
C PHE A 67 -10.54 -4.92 4.21
N TRP A 68 -10.63 -4.04 3.20
CA TRP A 68 -11.14 -2.68 3.41
C TRP A 68 -12.61 -2.66 3.80
N THR A 69 -13.44 -3.47 3.16
CA THR A 69 -14.86 -3.51 3.52
C THR A 69 -15.07 -4.12 4.90
N LEU A 70 -14.32 -5.17 5.26
CA LEU A 70 -14.38 -5.72 6.60
C LEU A 70 -13.88 -4.71 7.64
N SER A 71 -12.88 -3.89 7.33
CA SER A 71 -12.42 -2.77 8.16
C SER A 71 -13.52 -1.74 8.39
N THR A 72 -14.26 -1.32 7.34
CA THR A 72 -15.37 -0.34 7.48
C THR A 72 -16.55 -0.88 8.28
N LEU A 73 -16.70 -2.21 8.32
CA LEU A 73 -17.75 -2.88 9.07
C LEU A 73 -17.30 -3.30 10.47
N GLN A 74 -16.05 -3.03 10.89
CA GLN A 74 -15.55 -3.48 12.20
C GLN A 74 -16.37 -2.93 13.35
N SER A 75 -16.64 -1.62 13.34
CA SER A 75 -17.39 -0.95 14.41
C SER A 75 -18.83 -1.50 14.51
N THR A 76 -19.44 -1.89 13.38
CA THR A 76 -20.78 -2.50 13.33
C THR A 76 -20.80 -3.99 13.67
N MET A 77 -19.88 -4.78 13.10
CA MET A 77 -19.84 -6.24 13.23
C MET A 77 -19.29 -6.69 14.58
N ASN A 78 -18.35 -5.92 15.13
CA ASN A 78 -17.58 -6.21 16.32
C ASN A 78 -17.74 -5.09 17.36
N ALA A 79 -18.98 -4.59 17.52
CA ALA A 79 -19.33 -3.52 18.44
C ALA A 79 -19.16 -3.90 19.92
N LEU A 80 -19.28 -5.20 20.24
CA LEU A 80 -19.16 -5.70 21.61
C LEU A 80 -17.80 -5.33 22.21
N GLU A 81 -17.83 -4.49 23.25
CA GLU A 81 -16.65 -3.97 23.98
C GLU A 81 -15.66 -3.16 23.11
N GLY A 82 -16.04 -2.77 21.89
CA GLY A 82 -15.18 -2.02 20.95
C GLY A 82 -14.03 -2.84 20.36
N ILE A 83 -14.08 -4.18 20.46
CA ILE A 83 -13.00 -5.08 20.04
C ILE A 83 -12.57 -4.87 18.58
N GLY A 84 -13.52 -4.56 17.68
CA GLY A 84 -13.25 -4.26 16.28
C GLY A 84 -12.33 -3.06 16.11
N ASP A 85 -12.66 -1.94 16.75
CA ASP A 85 -11.92 -0.68 16.64
C ASP A 85 -10.52 -0.81 17.24
N TYR A 86 -10.39 -1.47 18.40
CA TYR A 86 -9.09 -1.76 19.00
C TYR A 86 -8.22 -2.62 18.09
N SER A 87 -8.81 -3.61 17.39
CA SER A 87 -8.04 -4.46 16.47
C SER A 87 -7.46 -3.67 15.30
N GLN A 88 -8.23 -2.72 14.74
CA GLN A 88 -7.75 -1.84 13.67
C GLN A 88 -6.65 -0.90 14.17
N ALA A 89 -6.81 -0.32 15.37
CA ALA A 89 -5.78 0.51 15.99
C ALA A 89 -4.46 -0.26 16.15
N VAL A 90 -4.51 -1.54 16.57
CA VAL A 90 -3.33 -2.39 16.69
C VAL A 90 -2.68 -2.67 15.33
N ILE A 91 -3.45 -2.93 14.28
CA ILE A 91 -2.92 -3.07 12.91
C ILE A 91 -2.11 -1.82 12.53
N TYR A 92 -2.65 -0.62 12.75
CA TYR A 92 -1.97 0.63 12.39
C TYR A 92 -0.71 0.89 13.21
N VAL A 93 -0.75 0.67 14.53
CA VAL A 93 0.42 0.83 15.41
C VAL A 93 1.53 -0.15 15.03
N CYS A 94 1.21 -1.43 14.89
CA CYS A 94 2.17 -2.46 14.47
C CYS A 94 2.72 -2.18 13.07
N SER A 95 1.88 -1.74 12.13
CA SER A 95 2.30 -1.36 10.78
C SER A 95 3.25 -0.17 10.79
N THR A 96 3.00 0.84 11.61
CA THR A 96 3.84 2.03 11.72
C THR A 96 5.24 1.66 12.20
N VAL A 97 5.32 0.87 13.28
CA VAL A 97 6.59 0.36 13.80
C VAL A 97 7.29 -0.51 12.76
N SER A 98 6.54 -1.35 12.05
CA SER A 98 7.08 -2.25 11.04
C SER A 98 7.66 -1.51 9.83
N CYS A 99 6.96 -0.52 9.27
CA CYS A 99 7.41 0.29 8.14
C CYS A 99 8.80 0.92 8.35
N ILE A 100 9.14 1.24 9.60
CA ILE A 100 10.42 1.88 9.95
C ILE A 100 11.56 0.84 9.99
N LEU A 101 11.27 -0.38 10.46
CA LEU A 101 12.29 -1.33 10.86
C LEU A 101 12.52 -2.46 9.85
N LEU A 102 11.45 -2.98 9.24
CA LEU A 102 11.45 -4.26 8.54
C LEU A 102 11.66 -4.20 7.01
N PRO A 103 11.17 -3.19 6.24
CA PRO A 103 11.10 -3.29 4.78
C PRO A 103 12.38 -3.74 4.10
N THR A 104 13.51 -3.12 4.39
CA THR A 104 14.74 -3.45 3.65
C THR A 104 15.52 -4.62 4.18
N PHE A 105 15.38 -4.93 5.46
CA PHE A 105 15.87 -6.19 5.96
C PHE A 105 15.13 -7.34 5.28
N MET A 106 13.80 -7.23 5.16
CA MET A 106 12.98 -8.26 4.54
C MET A 106 13.18 -8.31 3.03
N ILE A 107 13.17 -7.18 2.33
CA ILE A 107 13.32 -7.12 0.86
C ILE A 107 14.67 -7.73 0.44
N GLY A 108 15.77 -7.35 1.11
CA GLY A 108 17.08 -7.91 0.78
C GLY A 108 17.24 -9.39 1.10
N LYS A 109 16.50 -9.93 2.08
CA LYS A 109 16.64 -11.32 2.53
C LYS A 109 15.68 -12.29 1.85
N PHE A 110 14.44 -11.88 1.66
CA PHE A 110 13.36 -12.74 1.17
C PHE A 110 12.92 -12.40 -0.25
N GLY A 111 13.29 -11.22 -0.75
CA GLY A 111 12.86 -10.73 -2.05
C GLY A 111 11.43 -10.20 -2.06
N CYS A 112 11.15 -9.31 -3.02
CA CYS A 112 9.88 -8.58 -3.09
C CYS A 112 8.65 -9.50 -3.23
N LYS A 113 8.70 -10.51 -4.09
CA LYS A 113 7.59 -11.44 -4.33
C LYS A 113 7.16 -12.20 -3.07
N ASN A 114 8.12 -12.69 -2.28
CA ASN A 114 7.81 -13.48 -1.09
C ASN A 114 7.19 -12.62 0.01
N ILE A 115 7.60 -11.36 0.13
CA ILE A 115 7.01 -10.42 1.10
C ILE A 115 5.57 -10.10 0.72
N LEU A 116 5.30 -9.85 -0.58
CA LEU A 116 3.95 -9.64 -1.07
C LEU A 116 3.06 -10.87 -0.78
N LEU A 117 3.57 -12.08 -1.00
CA LEU A 117 2.84 -13.31 -0.70
C LEU A 117 2.61 -13.51 0.80
N PHE A 118 3.63 -13.27 1.64
CA PHE A 118 3.52 -13.37 3.09
C PHE A 118 2.53 -12.35 3.66
N GLY A 119 2.59 -11.10 3.20
CA GLY A 119 1.63 -10.06 3.57
C GLY A 119 0.20 -10.45 3.17
N ALA A 120 0.00 -11.02 1.98
CA ALA A 120 -1.30 -11.51 1.54
C ALA A 120 -1.83 -12.65 2.44
N VAL A 121 -0.99 -13.62 2.81
CA VAL A 121 -1.35 -14.71 3.73
C VAL A 121 -1.75 -14.18 5.10
N THR A 122 -0.95 -13.30 5.69
CA THR A 122 -1.27 -12.69 7.01
C THR A 122 -2.54 -11.84 6.96
N CYS A 123 -2.82 -11.16 5.84
CA CYS A 123 -4.08 -10.45 5.60
C CYS A 123 -5.27 -11.40 5.63
N VAL A 124 -5.19 -12.53 4.92
CA VAL A 124 -6.25 -13.56 4.92
C VAL A 124 -6.44 -14.16 6.31
N LEU A 125 -5.37 -14.41 7.06
CA LEU A 125 -5.49 -14.88 8.45
C LEU A 125 -6.16 -13.84 9.36
N CYS A 126 -5.86 -12.55 9.18
CA CYS A 126 -6.52 -11.47 9.90
C CYS A 126 -8.01 -11.40 9.55
N MET A 127 -8.38 -11.53 8.27
CA MET A 127 -9.78 -11.61 7.85
C MET A 127 -10.47 -12.85 8.44
N ALA A 128 -9.84 -14.03 8.37
CA ALA A 128 -10.38 -15.26 8.95
C ALA A 128 -10.57 -15.18 10.48
N SER A 129 -9.73 -14.41 11.18
CA SER A 129 -9.86 -14.20 12.61
C SER A 129 -11.19 -13.51 12.98
N ASN A 130 -11.81 -12.76 12.06
CA ASN A 130 -13.13 -12.15 12.25
C ASN A 130 -14.29 -13.17 12.24
N MET A 131 -14.04 -14.43 11.90
CA MET A 131 -15.03 -15.51 12.05
C MET A 131 -15.31 -15.81 13.52
N PHE A 132 -14.35 -15.55 14.41
CA PHE A 132 -14.45 -15.78 15.85
C PHE A 132 -14.23 -14.47 16.60
N LEU A 133 -15.29 -13.89 17.18
CA LEU A 133 -15.25 -12.68 18.00
C LEU A 133 -14.62 -12.94 19.38
N ARG A 134 -13.36 -13.38 19.41
CA ARG A 134 -12.58 -13.52 20.64
C ARG A 134 -11.44 -12.52 20.62
N TRP A 135 -11.23 -11.85 21.74
CA TRP A 135 -10.11 -10.92 21.97
C TRP A 135 -8.77 -11.52 21.56
N ASP A 136 -8.49 -12.74 22.01
CA ASP A 136 -7.22 -13.41 21.72
C ASP A 136 -6.98 -13.62 20.20
N THR A 137 -7.97 -14.14 19.48
CA THR A 137 -7.81 -14.50 18.07
C THR A 137 -7.75 -13.27 17.18
N LEU A 138 -8.63 -12.30 17.42
CA LEU A 138 -8.67 -11.08 16.62
C LEU A 138 -7.41 -10.24 16.83
N MET A 139 -6.93 -10.14 18.08
CA MET A 139 -5.77 -9.33 18.38
C MET A 139 -4.46 -9.96 17.90
N VAL A 140 -4.32 -11.29 17.99
CA VAL A 140 -3.17 -12.00 17.40
C VAL A 140 -3.15 -11.84 15.88
N GLY A 141 -4.31 -11.95 15.22
CA GLY A 141 -4.45 -11.69 13.78
C GLY A 141 -4.04 -10.26 13.40
N ALA A 142 -4.50 -9.28 14.17
CA ALA A 142 -4.20 -7.86 14.00
C ALA A 142 -2.70 -7.56 14.13
N VAL A 143 -2.04 -8.08 15.17
CA VAL A 143 -0.58 -7.91 15.37
C VAL A 143 0.19 -8.55 14.21
N LEU A 144 -0.17 -9.79 13.85
CA LEU A 144 0.52 -10.52 12.78
C LEU A 144 0.44 -9.79 11.44
N TYR A 145 -0.75 -9.36 11.05
CA TYR A 145 -0.93 -8.60 9.82
C TYR A 145 -0.32 -7.21 9.91
N GLY A 146 -0.47 -6.49 11.02
CA GLY A 146 0.14 -5.18 11.22
C GLY A 146 1.66 -5.23 11.04
N VAL A 147 2.34 -6.22 11.60
CA VAL A 147 3.78 -6.41 11.39
C VAL A 147 4.11 -6.72 9.93
N ALA A 148 3.31 -7.51 9.23
CA ALA A 148 3.56 -7.83 7.82
C ALA A 148 3.21 -6.67 6.85
N ASN A 149 2.25 -5.82 7.22
CA ASN A 149 1.69 -4.78 6.37
C ASN A 149 2.72 -3.72 5.98
N GLY A 150 3.63 -3.34 6.88
CA GLY A 150 4.66 -2.34 6.57
C GLY A 150 5.59 -2.76 5.42
N PRO A 151 6.28 -3.91 5.51
CA PRO A 151 7.05 -4.49 4.43
C PRO A 151 6.23 -4.77 3.18
N PHE A 152 4.96 -5.14 3.32
CA PHE A 152 4.05 -5.35 2.19
C PHE A 152 3.85 -4.07 1.38
N ILE A 153 3.48 -2.95 2.02
CA ILE A 153 3.28 -1.65 1.35
C ILE A 153 4.59 -1.16 0.70
N ALA A 154 5.72 -1.31 1.39
CA ALA A 154 7.01 -0.94 0.82
C ALA A 154 7.38 -1.79 -0.41
N SER A 155 7.16 -3.11 -0.35
CA SER A 155 7.41 -4.03 -1.46
C SER A 155 6.47 -3.76 -2.63
N GLN A 156 5.22 -3.40 -2.36
CA GLN A 156 4.24 -2.99 -3.37
C GLN A 156 4.72 -1.77 -4.14
N ALA A 157 5.09 -0.70 -3.46
CA ALA A 157 5.58 0.52 -4.12
C ALA A 157 6.82 0.22 -4.96
N PHE A 158 7.76 -0.53 -4.39
CA PHE A 158 8.97 -0.97 -5.10
C PHE A 158 8.67 -1.84 -6.34
N TYR A 159 7.69 -2.74 -6.25
CA TYR A 159 7.30 -3.60 -7.37
C TYR A 159 6.76 -2.79 -8.54
N ILE A 160 5.85 -1.84 -8.27
CA ILE A 160 5.26 -0.97 -9.28
C ILE A 160 6.33 -0.08 -9.91
N ASP A 161 7.20 0.49 -9.08
CA ASP A 161 8.34 1.31 -9.49
C ASP A 161 9.25 0.54 -10.46
N GLU A 162 9.71 -0.64 -10.08
CA GLU A 162 10.57 -1.48 -10.91
C GLU A 162 9.90 -1.91 -12.23
N MET A 163 8.59 -2.20 -12.24
CA MET A 163 7.88 -2.48 -13.51
C MET A 163 7.85 -1.27 -14.43
N ALA A 164 7.67 -0.07 -13.87
CA ALA A 164 7.70 1.17 -14.63
C ALA A 164 9.11 1.51 -15.12
N THR A 165 10.16 1.26 -14.31
CA THR A 165 11.56 1.42 -14.72
C THR A 165 11.93 0.46 -15.86
N ARG A 166 11.51 -0.80 -15.80
CA ARG A 166 11.70 -1.76 -16.92
C ARG A 166 10.95 -1.33 -18.18
N PHE A 167 9.79 -0.69 -18.02
CA PHE A 167 9.09 -0.13 -19.16
C PHE A 167 9.86 1.05 -19.77
N LEU A 168 10.44 1.91 -18.92
CA LEU A 168 11.24 3.05 -19.35
C LEU A 168 12.49 2.69 -20.14
N THR A 169 13.09 1.51 -19.91
CA THR A 169 14.24 1.07 -20.72
C THR A 169 13.88 0.80 -22.18
N THR A 170 12.58 0.73 -22.51
CA THR A 170 12.09 0.44 -23.86
C THR A 170 11.50 1.63 -24.60
N VAL A 171 11.22 2.74 -23.90
CA VAL A 171 10.55 3.94 -24.43
C VAL A 171 11.35 5.17 -24.05
N GLU A 172 11.61 6.05 -25.03
CA GLU A 172 12.12 7.38 -24.76
C GLU A 172 10.96 8.27 -24.29
N GLY A 173 11.02 8.79 -23.06
CA GLY A 173 9.95 9.60 -22.48
C GLY A 173 10.31 10.17 -21.11
N GLN A 174 9.43 11.03 -20.58
CA GLN A 174 9.59 11.55 -19.22
C GLN A 174 9.36 10.44 -18.20
N SER A 175 10.40 10.08 -17.46
CA SER A 175 10.35 9.02 -16.45
C SER A 175 9.22 9.24 -15.46
N GLU A 176 9.07 10.47 -14.95
CA GLU A 176 8.04 10.85 -13.97
C GLU A 176 6.63 10.54 -14.44
N PHE A 177 6.30 10.82 -15.71
CA PHE A 177 4.98 10.55 -16.27
C PHE A 177 4.68 9.05 -16.32
N ILE A 178 5.65 8.23 -16.73
CA ILE A 178 5.47 6.77 -16.83
C ILE A 178 5.33 6.14 -15.44
N MET A 179 6.14 6.58 -14.46
CA MET A 179 5.97 6.14 -13.06
C MET A 179 4.55 6.48 -12.57
N ALA A 180 4.11 7.72 -12.76
CA ALA A 180 2.77 8.16 -12.36
C ALA A 180 1.66 7.36 -13.06
N LEU A 181 1.83 6.99 -14.33
CA LEU A 181 0.87 6.16 -15.05
C LEU A 181 0.74 4.76 -14.44
N PHE A 182 1.87 4.11 -14.10
CA PHE A 182 1.88 2.77 -13.50
C PHE A 182 1.24 2.78 -12.11
N PHE A 183 1.60 3.76 -11.28
CA PHE A 183 0.96 3.98 -9.97
C PHE A 183 -0.52 4.32 -10.11
N GLY A 184 -0.89 5.17 -11.07
CA GLY A 184 -2.27 5.56 -11.32
C GLY A 184 -3.14 4.37 -11.75
N LEU A 185 -2.63 3.52 -12.63
CA LEU A 185 -3.32 2.29 -13.05
C LEU A 185 -3.52 1.34 -11.87
N PHE A 186 -2.48 1.14 -11.05
CA PHE A 186 -2.61 0.34 -9.83
C PHE A 186 -3.66 0.94 -8.86
N MET A 187 -3.60 2.25 -8.62
CA MET A 187 -4.53 2.96 -7.73
C MET A 187 -5.97 2.92 -8.23
N PHE A 188 -6.21 2.92 -9.54
CA PHE A 188 -7.54 2.73 -10.12
C PHE A 188 -8.17 1.41 -9.64
N PHE A 189 -7.44 0.29 -9.75
CA PHE A 189 -7.89 -0.98 -9.20
C PHE A 189 -7.99 -0.93 -7.67
N GLY A 190 -7.01 -0.32 -7.00
CA GLY A 190 -6.98 -0.19 -5.54
C GLY A 190 -8.22 0.52 -4.97
N GLN A 191 -8.65 1.64 -5.56
CA GLN A 191 -9.84 2.37 -5.11
C GLN A 191 -11.15 1.66 -5.48
N SER A 192 -11.16 0.88 -6.57
CA SER A 192 -12.34 0.09 -6.96
C SER A 192 -12.72 -1.00 -5.95
N THR A 193 -11.79 -1.41 -5.07
CA THR A 193 -12.03 -2.40 -3.99
C THR A 193 -13.26 -2.06 -3.15
N GLN A 194 -13.45 -0.79 -2.78
CA GLN A 194 -14.56 -0.36 -1.95
C GLN A 194 -15.91 -0.55 -2.65
N ILE A 195 -15.97 -0.33 -3.96
CA ILE A 195 -17.20 -0.49 -4.75
C ILE A 195 -17.65 -1.96 -4.71
N TRP A 196 -16.74 -2.88 -5.05
CA TRP A 196 -17.04 -4.30 -5.08
C TRP A 196 -17.33 -4.86 -3.70
N GLY A 197 -16.58 -4.41 -2.69
CA GLY A 197 -16.75 -4.89 -1.33
C GLY A 197 -18.06 -4.43 -0.72
N ASN A 198 -18.45 -3.16 -0.92
CA ASN A 198 -19.74 -2.64 -0.47
C ASN A 198 -20.91 -3.34 -1.20
N LEU A 199 -20.75 -3.67 -2.48
CA LEU A 199 -21.76 -4.43 -3.22
C LEU A 199 -21.98 -5.83 -2.60
N ILE A 200 -20.90 -6.54 -2.27
CA ILE A 200 -20.96 -7.84 -1.60
C ILE A 200 -21.63 -7.70 -0.23
N SER A 201 -21.20 -6.73 0.57
CA SER A 201 -21.78 -6.47 1.89
C SER A 201 -23.27 -6.16 1.82
N TYR A 202 -23.70 -5.34 0.86
CA TYR A 202 -25.11 -5.04 0.65
C TYR A 202 -25.93 -6.30 0.38
N TYR A 203 -25.49 -7.19 -0.52
CA TYR A 203 -26.24 -8.40 -0.83
C TYR A 203 -26.29 -9.41 0.32
N VAL A 204 -25.23 -9.50 1.12
CA VAL A 204 -25.14 -10.45 2.24
C VAL A 204 -25.88 -9.94 3.47
N LEU A 205 -25.78 -8.65 3.76
CA LEU A 205 -26.37 -8.02 4.94
C LEU A 205 -27.81 -7.56 4.73
N ARG A 206 -28.32 -7.59 3.50
CA ARG A 206 -29.70 -7.21 3.19
C ARG A 206 -30.69 -8.01 4.04
N SER A 207 -31.53 -7.28 4.77
CA SER A 207 -32.67 -7.84 5.49
C SER A 207 -33.90 -7.88 4.57
N ASP A 208 -34.59 -9.01 4.52
CA ASP A 208 -35.83 -9.18 3.74
C ASP A 208 -37.07 -8.56 4.42
N ARG A 209 -36.88 -7.84 5.53
CA ARG A 209 -37.98 -7.24 6.29
C ARG A 209 -38.37 -5.88 5.70
N PRO A 210 -39.67 -5.54 5.65
CA PRO A 210 -40.12 -4.26 5.14
C PRO A 210 -39.45 -3.13 5.93
N ALA A 211 -38.98 -2.11 5.21
CA ALA A 211 -38.37 -0.93 5.81
C ALA A 211 -39.30 -0.36 6.89
N PRO A 212 -38.76 0.04 8.06
CA PRO A 212 -39.57 0.74 9.04
C PRO A 212 -40.22 1.97 8.38
N SER A 213 -41.49 2.23 8.72
CA SER A 213 -42.20 3.46 8.36
C SER A 213 -41.30 4.66 8.62
N PRO A 214 -41.35 5.72 7.79
CA PRO A 214 -40.42 6.84 7.87
C PRO A 214 -40.41 7.39 9.30
N LEU A 215 -39.31 7.10 10.00
CA LEU A 215 -39.07 7.64 11.32
C LEU A 215 -38.89 9.14 11.14
N ASN A 216 -39.78 9.93 11.77
CA ASN A 216 -39.58 11.36 12.02
C ASN A 216 -38.41 11.54 13.01
N SER A 217 -37.23 11.01 12.69
CA SER A 217 -36.02 11.15 13.49
C SER A 217 -35.35 12.44 13.12
N THR A 218 -35.51 13.45 13.97
CA THR A 218 -34.75 14.71 13.93
C THR A 218 -33.32 14.56 14.45
N ASP A 219 -32.97 13.38 14.98
CA ASP A 219 -31.67 13.07 15.57
C ASP A 219 -30.75 12.41 14.54
N CYS A 220 -30.14 13.23 13.68
CA CYS A 220 -29.08 12.83 12.75
C CYS A 220 -27.94 13.87 12.76
N GLY A 221 -26.79 13.53 12.17
CA GLY A 221 -25.62 14.41 12.12
C GLY A 221 -25.06 14.70 13.52
N ILE A 222 -24.82 15.98 13.85
CA ILE A 222 -24.26 16.40 15.15
C ILE A 222 -25.15 16.00 16.35
N ASN A 223 -26.44 15.76 16.11
CA ASN A 223 -27.41 15.36 17.13
C ASN A 223 -27.60 13.83 17.19
N PHE A 224 -26.83 13.05 16.43
CA PHE A 224 -26.93 11.60 16.48
C PHE A 224 -26.51 11.08 17.86
N ARG A 225 -27.47 10.50 18.58
CA ARG A 225 -27.26 9.91 19.91
C ARG A 225 -27.39 8.40 19.82
N PRO A 226 -26.27 7.66 19.69
CA PRO A 226 -26.30 6.21 19.52
C PRO A 226 -27.07 5.48 20.64
N SER A 227 -26.95 5.97 21.89
CA SER A 227 -27.54 5.38 23.09
C SER A 227 -29.06 5.53 23.25
N VAL A 228 -29.76 6.24 22.36
CA VAL A 228 -31.19 6.56 22.48
C VAL A 228 -32.02 6.02 21.30
N ASN A 229 -31.37 5.46 20.28
CA ASN A 229 -32.00 5.16 19.00
C ASN A 229 -32.42 3.68 18.86
N ASP A 230 -33.22 3.17 19.81
CA ASP A 230 -33.73 1.77 19.85
C ASP A 230 -34.65 1.38 18.66
N THR A 231 -34.98 2.32 17.77
CA THR A 231 -35.93 2.10 16.68
C THR A 231 -35.26 1.65 15.38
N ASN A 232 -33.96 1.91 15.20
CA ASN A 232 -33.24 1.54 13.98
C ASN A 232 -32.56 0.18 14.12
N ARG A 233 -33.27 -0.88 13.74
CA ARG A 233 -32.73 -2.25 13.72
C ARG A 233 -31.62 -2.50 12.68
N ASN A 234 -31.32 -1.54 11.80
CA ASN A 234 -30.08 -1.55 11.01
C ASN A 234 -28.84 -1.37 11.91
N LEU A 235 -29.03 -0.94 13.16
CA LEU A 235 -27.98 -0.83 14.15
C LEU A 235 -27.70 -2.16 14.87
N ASP A 236 -28.56 -3.18 14.70
CA ASP A 236 -28.29 -4.49 15.29
C ASP A 236 -27.10 -5.14 14.57
N PRO A 237 -26.12 -5.72 15.30
CA PRO A 237 -25.01 -6.41 14.69
C PRO A 237 -25.51 -7.57 13.83
N PRO A 238 -24.85 -7.88 12.70
CA PRO A 238 -25.30 -8.92 11.80
C PRO A 238 -25.33 -10.29 12.47
N THR A 239 -26.29 -11.12 12.04
CA THR A 239 -26.41 -12.48 12.56
C THR A 239 -25.14 -13.30 12.30
N GLU A 240 -24.88 -14.31 13.12
CA GLU A 240 -23.68 -15.13 12.99
C GLU A 240 -23.56 -15.74 11.58
N ASN A 241 -24.68 -16.22 11.01
CA ASN A 241 -24.71 -16.78 9.66
C ASN A 241 -24.31 -15.76 8.59
N GLN A 242 -24.78 -14.51 8.69
CA GLN A 242 -24.40 -13.44 7.77
C GLN A 242 -22.92 -13.09 7.90
N ARG A 243 -22.41 -13.01 9.14
CA ARG A 243 -20.98 -12.78 9.40
C ARG A 243 -20.11 -13.89 8.81
N PHE A 244 -20.43 -15.16 9.07
CA PHE A 244 -19.67 -16.29 8.54
C PHE A 244 -19.70 -16.33 7.00
N LEU A 245 -20.85 -16.03 6.39
CA LEU A 245 -20.98 -15.97 4.94
C LEU A 245 -20.17 -14.81 4.35
N LEU A 246 -20.25 -13.62 4.96
CA LEU A 246 -19.53 -12.43 4.49
C LEU A 246 -18.01 -12.62 4.60
N VAL A 247 -17.52 -12.99 5.79
CA VAL A 247 -16.09 -13.24 6.03
C VAL A 247 -15.60 -14.41 5.18
N GLY A 248 -16.42 -15.45 5.01
CA GLY A 248 -16.10 -16.60 4.15
C GLY A 248 -15.89 -16.22 2.68
N ILE A 249 -16.73 -15.35 2.12
CA ILE A 249 -16.56 -14.83 0.76
C ILE A 249 -15.23 -14.06 0.64
N TYR A 250 -14.94 -13.17 1.59
CA TYR A 250 -13.72 -12.36 1.57
C TYR A 250 -12.44 -13.19 1.76
N VAL A 251 -12.46 -14.18 2.64
CA VAL A 251 -11.36 -15.15 2.80
C VAL A 251 -11.17 -15.95 1.51
N GLY A 252 -12.27 -16.42 0.89
CA GLY A 252 -12.22 -17.13 -0.39
C GLY A 252 -11.60 -16.30 -1.50
N MET A 253 -12.00 -15.04 -1.66
CA MET A 253 -11.39 -14.08 -2.60
C MET A 253 -9.90 -13.87 -2.30
N GLY A 254 -9.53 -13.74 -1.03
CA GLY A 254 -8.13 -13.62 -0.61
C GLY A 254 -7.29 -14.85 -0.91
N CYS A 255 -7.83 -16.07 -0.74
CA CYS A 255 -7.15 -17.30 -1.14
C CYS A 255 -6.92 -17.37 -2.65
N VAL A 256 -7.90 -16.97 -3.46
CA VAL A 256 -7.74 -16.85 -4.92
C VAL A 256 -6.68 -15.81 -5.26
N ALA A 257 -6.66 -14.67 -4.56
CA ALA A 257 -5.63 -13.64 -4.75
C ALA A 257 -4.22 -14.19 -4.46
N ILE A 258 -4.02 -14.91 -3.36
CA ILE A 258 -2.74 -15.56 -3.00
C ILE A 258 -2.32 -16.55 -4.09
N PHE A 259 -3.25 -17.35 -4.61
CA PHE A 259 -2.98 -18.30 -5.68
C PHE A 259 -2.54 -17.59 -6.97
N VAL A 260 -3.27 -16.54 -7.38
CA VAL A 260 -2.95 -15.76 -8.58
C VAL A 260 -1.58 -15.07 -8.42
N LEU A 261 -1.35 -14.45 -7.27
CA LEU A 261 -0.09 -13.79 -6.94
C LEU A 261 1.09 -14.78 -6.90
N GLY A 262 0.90 -15.97 -6.35
CA GLY A 262 1.95 -16.99 -6.24
C GLY A 262 2.40 -17.52 -7.60
N ILE A 263 1.45 -17.78 -8.51
CA ILE A 263 1.71 -18.43 -9.80
C ILE A 263 2.07 -17.43 -10.89
N PHE A 264 1.28 -16.37 -11.04
CA PHE A 264 1.38 -15.47 -12.19
C PHE A 264 2.30 -14.28 -11.94
N LEU A 265 2.56 -13.90 -10.68
CA LEU A 265 3.49 -12.82 -10.39
C LEU A 265 4.92 -13.29 -10.55
N GLU A 266 5.68 -12.62 -11.41
CA GLU A 266 7.09 -12.91 -11.57
C GLU A 266 7.94 -12.32 -10.44
N PRO A 267 8.92 -13.07 -9.90
CA PRO A 267 9.90 -12.50 -8.98
C PRO A 267 10.75 -11.42 -9.67
N LEU A 268 11.03 -10.33 -8.95
CA LEU A 268 12.01 -9.34 -9.38
C LEU A 268 13.41 -9.93 -9.17
N ARG A 269 14.21 -9.97 -10.26
CA ARG A 269 15.51 -10.66 -10.30
C ARG A 269 16.67 -9.88 -9.66
N ASN A 270 16.47 -8.58 -9.39
CA ASN A 270 17.47 -7.73 -8.75
C ASN A 270 16.96 -7.30 -7.37
N ASP A 271 17.05 -8.23 -6.42
CA ASP A 271 17.02 -7.85 -5.01
C ASP A 271 18.30 -7.03 -4.75
N LEU A 272 18.10 -5.75 -4.40
CA LEU A 272 19.16 -4.78 -4.08
C LEU A 272 20.30 -5.44 -3.30
N GLN A 273 21.52 -5.22 -3.81
CA GLN A 273 22.81 -5.59 -3.22
C GLN A 273 22.75 -5.87 -1.71
N GLU A 274 23.20 -7.07 -1.33
CA GLU A 274 23.38 -7.49 0.05
C GLU A 274 24.03 -6.37 0.88
N THR A 275 23.24 -5.75 1.76
CA THR A 275 23.78 -4.76 2.70
C THR A 275 23.41 -5.15 4.13
N LYS A 276 24.43 -5.13 5.00
CA LYS A 276 24.45 -5.60 6.40
C LYS A 276 23.31 -4.98 7.25
N GLY A 277 22.23 -5.74 7.42
CA GLY A 277 20.92 -5.24 7.84
C GLY A 277 20.78 -4.52 9.19
N CYS A 278 21.70 -4.66 10.15
CA CYS A 278 21.54 -4.03 11.48
C CYS A 278 22.11 -2.60 11.56
N ARG A 279 23.28 -2.34 10.97
CA ARG A 279 23.84 -0.97 10.87
C ARG A 279 22.92 -0.05 10.06
N THR A 280 22.32 -0.60 9.01
CA THR A 280 21.44 0.11 8.09
C THR A 280 20.13 0.62 8.73
N ILE A 281 19.55 -0.05 9.73
CA ILE A 281 18.30 0.42 10.37
C ILE A 281 18.55 1.70 11.18
N LEU A 282 19.63 1.71 11.98
CA LEU A 282 20.01 2.89 12.76
C LEU A 282 20.47 4.04 11.86
N ASP A 283 21.26 3.74 10.83
CA ASP A 283 21.67 4.75 9.84
C ASP A 283 20.47 5.34 9.11
N ARG A 284 19.40 4.59 8.91
CA ARG A 284 18.16 5.07 8.29
C ARG A 284 17.27 5.84 9.21
N LEU A 285 17.10 5.41 10.45
CA LEU A 285 16.43 6.22 11.46
C LEU A 285 17.14 7.56 11.57
N LEU A 286 18.47 7.54 11.70
CA LEU A 286 19.31 8.73 11.73
C LEU A 286 19.20 9.56 10.46
N SER A 287 19.12 8.93 9.28
CA SER A 287 18.91 9.62 8.01
C SER A 287 17.52 10.24 7.90
N SER A 288 16.47 9.56 8.34
CA SER A 288 15.10 10.09 8.42
C SER A 288 15.03 11.27 9.38
N PHE A 289 15.67 11.18 10.56
CA PHE A 289 15.79 12.30 11.49
C PHE A 289 16.60 13.46 10.92
N LYS A 290 17.66 13.17 10.16
CA LYS A 290 18.42 14.20 9.42
C LYS A 290 17.59 14.82 8.30
N PHE A 291 16.71 14.04 7.65
CA PHE A 291 15.78 14.47 6.62
C PHE A 291 14.72 15.44 7.18
N LEU A 292 14.31 15.26 8.44
CA LEU A 292 13.40 16.15 9.17
C LEU A 292 14.02 17.51 9.52
N ARG A 293 15.31 17.73 9.27
CA ARG A 293 15.99 19.01 9.51
C ARG A 293 15.75 20.05 8.40
N ASP A 294 15.26 19.61 7.24
CA ASP A 294 14.95 20.49 6.12
C ASP A 294 13.58 21.17 6.33
N PRO A 295 13.50 22.51 6.38
CA PRO A 295 12.26 23.24 6.67
C PRO A 295 11.14 22.97 5.67
N VAL A 296 11.46 22.67 4.40
CA VAL A 296 10.44 22.34 3.38
C VAL A 296 9.77 21.00 3.69
N ARG A 297 10.49 20.07 4.32
CA ARG A 297 9.99 18.72 4.64
C ARG A 297 9.18 18.69 5.93
N ILE A 298 9.49 19.59 6.86
CA ILE A 298 8.67 19.80 8.06
C ILE A 298 7.24 20.24 7.66
N LEU A 299 7.11 21.05 6.60
CA LEU A 299 5.80 21.52 6.10
C LEU A 299 4.95 20.39 5.49
N LEU A 300 5.55 19.28 5.07
CA LEU A 300 4.86 18.09 4.55
C LEU A 300 4.33 17.16 5.65
N ILE A 301 4.81 17.29 6.89
CA ILE A 301 4.39 16.44 8.01
C ILE A 301 2.91 16.67 8.36
N PRO A 302 2.43 17.93 8.56
CA PRO A 302 1.02 18.17 8.83
C PRO A 302 0.11 17.67 7.71
N LEU A 303 0.52 17.82 6.45
CA LEU A 303 -0.23 17.32 5.31
C LEU A 303 -0.33 15.78 5.34
N SER A 304 0.78 15.11 5.67
CA SER A 304 0.82 13.65 5.78
C SER A 304 -0.03 13.13 6.95
N VAL A 305 -0.03 13.84 8.09
CA VAL A 305 -0.90 13.56 9.23
C VAL A 305 -2.37 13.75 8.85
N TYR A 306 -2.70 14.84 8.15
CA TYR A 306 -4.05 15.09 7.68
C TYR A 306 -4.58 13.97 6.77
N ILE A 307 -3.79 13.57 5.76
CA ILE A 307 -4.15 12.46 4.85
C ILE A 307 -4.31 11.15 5.64
N GLY A 308 -3.45 10.90 6.63
CA GLY A 308 -3.52 9.72 7.49
C GLY A 308 -4.75 9.69 8.42
N MET A 309 -5.26 10.87 8.81
CA MET A 309 -6.46 11.00 9.64
C MET A 309 -7.75 10.86 8.81
N GLU A 310 -7.74 11.33 7.57
CA GLU A 310 -8.92 11.37 6.70
C GLU A 310 -9.57 9.99 6.52
N GLY A 311 -8.78 8.98 6.16
CA GLY A 311 -9.27 7.62 5.89
C GLY A 311 -10.00 7.00 7.09
N PRO A 312 -9.33 6.83 8.25
CA PRO A 312 -9.94 6.25 9.45
C PRO A 312 -11.13 7.04 9.96
N PHE A 313 -11.14 8.37 9.81
CA PHE A 313 -12.28 9.20 10.19
C PHE A 313 -13.52 8.84 9.37
N TYR A 314 -13.42 8.79 8.04
CA TYR A 314 -14.54 8.39 7.19
C TYR A 314 -14.99 6.95 7.43
N THR A 315 -14.06 6.01 7.68
CA THR A 315 -14.41 4.59 7.80
C THR A 315 -14.92 4.18 9.18
N ASN A 316 -14.73 5.00 10.23
CA ASN A 316 -15.17 4.65 11.58
C ASN A 316 -16.33 5.54 12.06
N GLU A 317 -16.29 6.85 11.84
CA GLU A 317 -17.31 7.79 12.37
C GLU A 317 -18.59 7.76 11.53
N VAL A 318 -18.46 7.67 10.19
CA VAL A 318 -19.63 7.71 9.29
C VAL A 318 -20.41 6.39 9.30
N THR A 319 -19.72 5.28 9.55
CA THR A 319 -20.32 3.94 9.60
C THR A 319 -20.53 3.43 11.02
N GLN A 320 -20.28 4.26 12.04
CA GLN A 320 -20.42 3.82 13.42
C GLN A 320 -21.86 3.40 13.71
N VAL A 321 -21.97 2.20 14.25
CA VAL A 321 -23.20 1.61 14.76
C VAL A 321 -22.88 1.21 16.19
N SER A 322 -23.52 1.83 17.17
CA SER A 322 -23.30 1.58 18.60
C SER A 322 -23.98 0.33 19.11
#